data_AF-A0A5C0ZMR0-F1
#
_entry.id   AF-A0A5C0ZMR0-F1
#
_cell.length_a   1.000
_cell.length_b   1.000
_cell.length_c   1.000
_cell.angle_alpha   90.00
_cell.angle_beta   90.00
_cell.angle_gamma   90.00
#
_symmetry.space_group_name_H-M   'P 1'
#
loop_
_entity.id
_entity.type
_entity.pdbx_description
1 polymer ?
#
loop_
_entity_poly.entity_id
_entity_poly.type
_entity_poly.pdbx_seq_one_letter_code
_entity_poly.pdbx_strand_id
1 'polypeptide(L)'
;MRELLYNREFRNVLVEVAKVGATQALTEVGKLTPFISKSEAYRKYGRKYVDRWIRLGVLTVKGEDNQKKQIDRVEIQAIASSTSLADYINSQEFKAKGIKINISEALEQDKIK
;
A
#
# COMPACT_ATOMS: atom_id res chain seq x y z
N MET A 1 -12.19 -26.67 -3.53
CA MET A 1 -12.12 -25.56 -2.55
C MET A 1 -10.87 -24.69 -2.72
N ARG A 2 -9.66 -25.26 -2.95
CA ARG A 2 -8.40 -24.52 -3.17
C ARG A 2 -8.40 -23.59 -4.40
N GLU A 3 -8.88 -24.07 -5.55
CA GLU A 3 -8.94 -23.32 -6.81
C GLU A 3 -9.89 -22.09 -6.79
N LEU A 4 -10.89 -22.11 -5.90
CA LEU A 4 -11.83 -21.00 -5.69
C LEU A 4 -11.22 -19.87 -4.83
N LEU A 5 -10.32 -20.20 -3.89
CA LEU A 5 -9.61 -19.20 -3.08
C LEU A 5 -8.59 -18.41 -3.92
N TYR A 6 -7.86 -19.11 -4.79
CA TYR A 6 -6.89 -18.52 -5.72
C TYR A 6 -7.51 -17.44 -6.62
N ASN A 7 -8.65 -17.76 -7.25
CA ASN A 7 -9.37 -16.82 -8.08
C ASN A 7 -9.83 -15.58 -7.32
N ARG A 8 -10.15 -15.71 -6.03
CA ARG A 8 -10.63 -14.59 -5.21
C ARG A 8 -9.51 -13.62 -4.84
N GLU A 9 -8.37 -14.13 -4.38
CA GLU A 9 -7.25 -13.27 -3.98
C GLU A 9 -6.62 -12.58 -5.19
N PHE A 10 -6.44 -13.31 -6.29
CA PHE A 10 -5.97 -12.71 -7.55
C PHE A 10 -6.93 -11.65 -8.07
N ARG A 11 -8.25 -11.92 -8.04
CA ARG A 11 -9.27 -10.92 -8.40
C ARG A 11 -9.17 -9.67 -7.52
N ASN A 12 -8.92 -9.82 -6.22
CA ASN A 12 -8.77 -8.68 -5.33
C ASN A 12 -7.54 -7.84 -5.71
N VAL A 13 -6.42 -8.47 -6.04
CA VAL A 13 -5.23 -7.77 -6.56
C VAL A 13 -5.58 -6.99 -7.83
N LEU A 14 -6.25 -7.61 -8.80
CA LEU A 14 -6.64 -6.93 -10.04
C LEU A 14 -7.53 -5.71 -9.79
N VAL A 15 -8.49 -5.83 -8.87
CA VAL A 15 -9.37 -4.72 -8.49
C VAL A 15 -8.59 -3.58 -7.84
N GLU A 16 -7.67 -3.89 -6.93
CA GLU A 16 -6.86 -2.88 -6.25
C GLU A 16 -5.88 -2.18 -7.21
N VAL A 17 -5.22 -2.94 -8.09
CA VAL A 17 -4.36 -2.38 -9.14
C VAL A 17 -5.14 -1.47 -10.08
N ALA A 18 -6.35 -1.88 -10.52
CA ALA A 18 -7.20 -1.05 -11.35
C ALA A 18 -7.59 0.26 -10.66
N LYS A 19 -7.89 0.25 -9.35
CA LYS A 19 -8.18 1.45 -8.57
C LYS A 19 -6.98 2.40 -8.47
N VAL A 20 -5.78 1.86 -8.26
CA VAL A 20 -4.53 2.65 -8.23
C VAL A 20 -4.30 3.30 -9.60
N GLY A 21 -4.38 2.51 -10.68
CA GLY A 21 -4.21 3.03 -12.05
C GLY A 21 -5.24 4.09 -12.43
N ALA A 22 -6.52 3.88 -12.07
CA ALA A 22 -7.56 4.89 -12.27
C ALA A 22 -7.28 6.17 -11.48
N THR A 23 -6.77 6.05 -10.26
CA THR A 23 -6.41 7.21 -9.42
C THR A 23 -5.25 7.99 -10.02
N GLN A 24 -4.22 7.29 -10.50
CA GLN A 24 -3.10 7.90 -11.20
C GLN A 24 -3.57 8.64 -12.45
N ALA A 25 -4.34 7.99 -13.33
CA ALA A 25 -4.85 8.62 -14.54
C ALA A 25 -5.68 9.87 -14.26
N LEU A 26 -6.60 9.80 -13.28
CA LEU A 26 -7.42 10.95 -12.88
C LEU A 26 -6.59 12.10 -12.28
N THR A 27 -5.50 11.79 -11.58
CA THR A 27 -4.57 12.79 -11.06
C THR A 27 -3.78 13.45 -12.20
N GLU A 28 -3.29 12.68 -13.16
CA GLU A 28 -2.54 13.18 -14.32
C GLU A 28 -3.39 14.11 -15.19
N VAL A 29 -4.68 13.79 -15.40
CA VAL A 29 -5.61 14.65 -16.15
C VAL A 29 -6.22 15.79 -15.33
N GLY A 30 -5.73 16.01 -14.09
CA GLY A 30 -6.18 17.10 -13.21
C GLY A 30 -7.61 16.96 -12.69
N LYS A 31 -8.24 15.79 -12.82
CA LYS A 31 -9.59 15.50 -12.30
C LYS A 31 -9.59 15.13 -10.82
N LEU A 32 -8.43 14.82 -10.27
CA LEU A 32 -8.23 14.49 -8.86
C LEU A 32 -6.99 15.19 -8.32
N THR A 33 -7.05 15.72 -7.10
CA THR A 33 -5.87 16.40 -6.53
C THR A 33 -4.74 15.38 -6.28
N PRO A 34 -3.51 15.64 -6.73
CA PRO A 34 -2.37 14.73 -6.55
C PRO A 34 -2.01 14.51 -5.09
N PHE A 35 -2.33 15.47 -4.23
CA PHE A 35 -1.96 15.45 -2.83
C PHE A 35 -3.18 15.34 -1.92
N ILE A 36 -2.98 14.69 -0.78
CA ILE A 36 -3.90 14.67 0.36
C ILE A 36 -3.20 15.17 1.61
N SER A 37 -3.98 15.69 2.56
CA SER A 37 -3.46 16.08 3.86
C SER A 37 -3.22 14.87 4.77
N LYS A 38 -2.38 15.03 5.80
CA LYS A 38 -2.18 13.98 6.82
C LYS A 38 -3.49 13.58 7.52
N SER A 39 -4.38 14.54 7.76
CA SER A 39 -5.70 14.29 8.37
C SER A 39 -6.60 13.45 7.45
N GLU A 40 -6.63 13.78 6.15
CA GLU A 40 -7.36 13.00 5.17
C GLU A 40 -6.82 11.57 5.04
N ALA A 41 -5.49 11.42 5.02
CA ALA A 41 -4.83 10.12 5.04
C ALA A 41 -5.23 9.30 6.28
N TYR A 42 -5.22 9.91 7.47
CA TYR A 42 -5.64 9.23 8.71
C TYR A 42 -7.10 8.78 8.67
N ARG A 43 -7.99 9.60 8.12
CA ARG A 43 -9.41 9.23 7.98
C ARG A 43 -9.61 8.06 7.03
N LYS A 44 -8.85 8.03 5.92
CA LYS A 44 -9.02 7.02 4.86
C LYS A 44 -8.31 5.70 5.14
N TYR A 45 -7.11 5.74 5.73
CA TYR A 45 -6.24 4.56 5.88
C TYR A 45 -5.97 4.19 7.34
N GLY A 46 -6.37 5.03 8.30
CA GLY A 46 -6.15 4.82 9.72
C GLY A 46 -4.81 5.36 10.21
N ARG A 47 -4.84 6.10 11.33
CA ARG A 47 -3.65 6.76 11.92
C ARG A 47 -2.48 5.80 12.16
N LYS A 48 -2.75 4.64 12.77
CA LYS A 48 -1.72 3.63 13.10
C LYS A 48 -0.91 3.19 11.87
N TYR A 49 -1.57 2.98 10.73
CA TYR A 49 -0.90 2.53 9.51
C TYR A 49 -0.11 3.65 8.86
N VAL A 50 -0.72 4.83 8.71
CA VAL A 50 -0.06 6.00 8.12
C VAL A 50 1.18 6.39 8.91
N ASP A 51 1.09 6.48 10.24
CA ASP A 51 2.26 6.82 11.07
C ASP A 51 3.34 5.75 11.01
N ARG A 52 2.96 4.46 10.93
CA ARG A 52 3.92 3.37 10.71
C ARG A 52 4.64 3.51 9.38
N TRP A 53 3.93 3.79 8.28
CA TRP A 53 4.53 3.93 6.95
C TRP A 53 5.49 5.12 6.86
N ILE A 54 5.12 6.24 7.48
CA ILE A 54 6.00 7.42 7.58
C ILE A 54 7.26 7.07 8.38
N ARG A 55 7.10 6.41 9.53
CA ARG A 55 8.23 6.03 10.40
C ARG A 55 9.19 5.05 9.72
N LEU A 56 8.66 4.11 8.93
CA LEU A 56 9.46 3.15 8.16
C LEU A 56 10.07 3.76 6.88
N GLY A 57 9.80 5.03 6.59
CA GLY A 57 10.30 5.71 5.38
C GLY A 57 9.69 5.21 4.07
N VAL A 58 8.65 4.37 4.11
CA VAL A 58 7.98 3.86 2.91
C VAL A 58 6.94 4.81 2.35
N LEU A 59 6.49 5.80 3.15
CA LEU A 59 5.58 6.85 2.72
C LEU A 59 6.24 8.22 2.92
N THR A 60 6.37 8.97 1.83
CA THR A 60 6.95 10.31 1.85
C THR A 60 5.91 11.36 2.22
N VAL A 61 6.27 12.30 3.10
CA VAL A 61 5.45 13.47 3.43
C VAL A 61 6.22 14.72 3.01
N LYS A 62 5.67 15.48 2.06
CA LYS A 62 6.24 16.75 1.60
C LYS A 62 5.67 17.93 2.39
N GLY A 63 6.47 18.99 2.53
CA GLY A 63 6.08 20.24 3.19
C GLY A 63 6.98 20.55 4.40
N GLU A 64 7.46 21.79 4.46
CA GLU A 64 8.22 22.33 5.60
C GLU A 64 7.34 22.55 6.83
N ASP A 65 7.94 22.87 7.98
CA ASP A 65 7.25 23.03 9.27
C ASP A 65 6.11 24.05 9.25
N ASN A 66 6.16 25.04 8.35
CA ASN A 66 5.12 26.06 8.15
C ASN A 66 4.19 25.81 6.96
N GLN A 67 4.37 24.71 6.22
CA GLN A 67 3.52 24.36 5.08
C GLN A 67 2.56 23.21 5.42
N LYS A 68 1.42 23.17 4.72
CA LYS A 68 0.50 22.03 4.85
C LYS A 68 1.21 20.77 4.38
N LYS A 69 1.40 19.80 5.28
CA LYS A 69 1.95 18.48 4.95
C LYS A 69 1.12 17.81 3.86
N GLN A 70 1.76 17.50 2.76
CA GLN A 70 1.20 16.90 1.56
C GLN A 70 1.72 15.47 1.39
N ILE A 71 0.81 14.55 1.16
CA ILE A 71 1.10 13.15 0.89
C ILE A 71 0.64 12.88 -0.54
N ASP A 72 1.48 12.24 -1.34
CA ASP A 72 1.10 11.80 -2.68
C ASP A 72 -0.03 10.77 -2.59
N ARG A 73 -1.14 11.07 -3.28
CA ARG A 73 -2.37 10.28 -3.24
C ARG A 73 -2.16 8.90 -3.85
N VAL A 74 -1.39 8.82 -4.94
CA VAL A 74 -1.13 7.56 -5.64
C VAL A 74 -0.19 6.69 -4.80
N GLU A 75 0.85 7.28 -4.22
CA GLU A 75 1.82 6.60 -3.35
C GLU A 75 1.12 5.92 -2.15
N ILE A 76 0.36 6.67 -1.36
CA ILE A 76 -0.32 6.12 -0.18
C ILE A 76 -1.36 5.06 -0.54
N GLN A 77 -2.04 5.22 -1.68
CA GLN A 77 -2.99 4.22 -2.15
C GLN A 77 -2.28 2.95 -2.60
N ALA A 78 -1.17 3.06 -3.33
CA ALA A 78 -0.38 1.91 -3.76
C ALA A 78 0.16 1.11 -2.55
N ILE A 79 0.67 1.81 -1.53
CA ILE A 79 1.14 1.18 -0.28
C ILE A 79 -0.01 0.47 0.46
N ALA A 80 -1.19 1.09 0.52
CA ALA A 80 -2.34 0.45 1.15
C ALA A 80 -2.78 -0.81 0.38
N SER A 81 -2.86 -0.70 -0.95
CA SER A 81 -3.28 -1.76 -1.85
C SER A 81 -2.27 -2.92 -1.94
N SER A 82 -0.98 -2.70 -1.65
CA SER A 82 0.06 -3.74 -1.69
C SER A 82 -0.18 -4.88 -0.71
N THR A 83 -1.00 -4.66 0.33
CA THR A 83 -1.45 -5.72 1.26
C THR A 83 -2.17 -6.83 0.51
N SER A 84 -3.04 -6.50 -0.46
CA SER A 84 -3.76 -7.50 -1.25
C SER A 84 -2.84 -8.37 -2.09
N LEU A 85 -1.74 -7.79 -2.61
CA LEU A 85 -0.70 -8.51 -3.34
C LEU A 85 0.09 -9.43 -2.41
N ALA A 86 0.44 -8.93 -1.22
CA ALA A 86 1.11 -9.74 -0.20
C ALA A 86 0.22 -10.92 0.25
N ASP A 87 -1.09 -10.72 0.40
CA ASP A 87 -2.03 -11.79 0.74
C ASP A 87 -2.10 -12.85 -0.36
N TYR A 88 -2.23 -12.43 -1.64
CA TYR A 88 -2.21 -13.33 -2.78
C TYR A 88 -0.90 -14.14 -2.87
N ILE A 89 0.24 -13.49 -2.65
CA ILE A 89 1.56 -14.14 -2.60
C ILE A 89 1.67 -15.11 -1.42
N ASN A 90 1.11 -14.77 -0.25
CA ASN A 90 1.19 -15.60 0.95
C ASN A 90 0.11 -16.68 1.02
N SER A 91 -0.79 -16.69 0.05
CA SER A 91 -1.80 -17.73 -0.12
C SER A 91 -1.15 -19.11 -0.18
N GLN A 92 -1.91 -20.12 0.24
CA GLN A 92 -1.40 -21.48 0.47
C GLN A 92 -0.78 -22.13 -0.78
N GLU A 93 -1.00 -21.58 -1.98
CA GLU A 93 -0.44 -22.09 -3.24
C GLU A 93 1.03 -21.73 -3.49
N PHE A 94 1.51 -20.53 -3.14
CA PHE A 94 2.94 -20.19 -3.28
C PHE A 94 3.80 -20.94 -2.26
N LYS A 95 3.25 -21.13 -1.04
CA LYS A 95 3.84 -22.00 -0.02
C LYS A 95 3.91 -23.45 -0.48
N ALA A 96 2.88 -23.95 -1.19
CA ALA A 96 2.85 -25.30 -1.75
C ALA A 96 3.84 -25.49 -2.92
N LYS A 97 4.17 -24.43 -3.66
CA LYS A 97 5.22 -24.42 -4.71
C LYS A 97 6.65 -24.24 -4.16
N GLY A 98 6.83 -24.22 -2.84
CA GLY A 98 8.15 -24.09 -2.20
C GLY A 98 8.78 -22.69 -2.28
N ILE A 99 8.03 -21.68 -2.73
CA ILE A 99 8.51 -20.30 -2.83
C ILE A 99 8.36 -19.65 -1.45
N LYS A 100 9.47 -19.54 -0.70
CA LYS A 100 9.53 -18.79 0.56
C LYS A 100 9.81 -17.32 0.24
N ILE A 101 8.79 -16.47 0.22
CA ILE A 101 9.02 -15.03 0.25
C ILE A 101 9.19 -14.63 1.71
N ASN A 102 10.44 -14.39 2.12
CA ASN A 102 10.79 -14.06 3.50
C ASN A 102 10.52 -12.57 3.76
N ILE A 103 9.24 -12.19 3.89
CA ILE A 103 8.87 -10.79 4.19
C ILE A 103 9.27 -10.40 5.63
N SER A 104 9.59 -11.38 6.48
CA SER A 104 10.07 -11.20 7.86
C SER A 104 11.51 -10.70 7.97
N GLU A 105 12.40 -11.02 7.02
CA GLU A 105 13.81 -10.58 7.09
C GLU A 105 13.97 -9.07 6.85
N ALA A 106 13.02 -8.42 6.16
CA ALA A 106 13.01 -6.98 5.97
C ALA A 106 12.55 -6.19 7.21
N LEU A 107 11.92 -6.85 8.19
CA LEU A 107 11.36 -6.20 9.39
C LEU A 107 12.15 -6.48 10.68
N GLU A 108 13.11 -7.41 10.65
CA GLU A 108 13.96 -7.70 11.82
C GLU A 108 15.31 -6.97 11.81
N GLN A 109 15.78 -6.47 10.66
CA GLN A 109 17.00 -5.65 10.61
C GLN A 109 16.82 -4.25 11.25
N ASP A 110 15.59 -3.85 11.54
CA ASP A 110 15.24 -2.55 12.15
C ASP A 110 15.08 -2.61 13.69
N LYS A 111 15.31 -3.79 14.30
CA LYS A 111 15.33 -3.93 15.78
C LYS A 111 16.73 -3.90 16.38
N ILE A 112 17.77 -3.74 15.57
CA ILE A 112 19.15 -3.59 16.01
C ILE A 112 19.74 -2.33 15.38
N LYS A 113 19.41 -1.18 15.97
CA LYS A 113 20.26 0.01 16.06
C LYS A 113 19.71 0.95 17.14
#